data_AF-A0A453EKC8-F1
#
_entry.id   AF-A0A453EKC8-F1
#
_cell.length_a   1.000
_cell.length_b   1.000
_cell.length_c   1.000
_cell.angle_alpha   90.00
_cell.angle_beta   90.00
_cell.angle_gamma   90.00
#
_symmetry.space_group_name_H-M   'P 1'
#
loop_
_entity.id
_entity.type
_entity.pdbx_description
1 polymer ?
#
loop_
_entity_poly.entity_id
_entity_poly.type
_entity_poly.pdbx_seq_one_letter_code
_entity_poly.pdbx_strand_id
1 'polypeptide(L)'
;VRIDGCHFHRFSKIHAFEKPNDENALRLMNACATSMLEKFPDIVFAYGVSDEYSFVFREETEFYQRRESKILSICVSYFTSVYGMKWKDFFPNKDLREPPYFDGRVVCYPNMKTIHDYLAWRQVDCLLPFIWQ
;
A
#
# COMPACT_ATOMS: atom_id res chain seq x y z
N VAL A 1 -3.11 5.98 7.13
CA VAL A 1 -3.72 5.89 5.78
C VAL A 1 -3.54 4.48 5.28
N ARG A 2 -4.61 3.81 4.87
CA ARG A 2 -4.52 2.49 4.21
C ARG A 2 -4.86 2.66 2.73
N ILE A 3 -4.06 2.05 1.87
CA ILE A 3 -4.24 1.98 0.42
C ILE A 3 -4.49 0.52 0.05
N ASP A 4 -5.40 0.27 -0.88
CA ASP A 4 -5.90 -1.06 -1.24
C ASP A 4 -6.09 -1.16 -2.76
N GLY A 5 -5.61 -2.23 -3.38
CA GLY A 5 -5.67 -2.45 -4.82
C GLY A 5 -7.11 -2.68 -5.30
N CYS A 6 -7.63 -1.79 -6.14
CA CYS A 6 -8.99 -1.95 -6.63
C CYS A 6 -9.10 -3.09 -7.64
N HIS A 7 -10.03 -4.03 -7.37
CA HIS A 7 -10.27 -5.20 -8.23
C HIS A 7 -8.97 -5.98 -8.54
N PHE A 8 -8.04 -6.04 -7.59
CA PHE A 8 -6.70 -6.59 -7.83
C PHE A 8 -6.72 -8.08 -8.22
N HIS A 9 -7.78 -8.81 -7.87
CA HIS A 9 -8.00 -10.16 -8.36
C HIS A 9 -8.11 -10.21 -9.90
N ARG A 10 -8.82 -9.27 -10.52
CA ARG A 10 -8.91 -9.13 -11.98
C ARG A 10 -7.57 -8.63 -12.55
N PHE A 11 -6.98 -7.61 -11.93
CA PHE A 11 -5.69 -7.05 -12.34
C PHE A 11 -4.59 -8.14 -12.41
N SER A 12 -4.50 -8.96 -11.35
CA SER A 12 -3.52 -10.05 -11.26
C SER A 12 -3.75 -11.15 -12.30
N LYS A 13 -5.00 -11.43 -12.69
CA LYS A 13 -5.33 -12.36 -13.78
C LYS A 13 -4.90 -11.82 -15.14
N ILE A 14 -5.21 -10.55 -15.43
CA ILE A 14 -4.88 -9.91 -16.72
C ILE A 14 -3.38 -9.87 -16.97
N HIS A 15 -2.59 -9.64 -15.90
CA HIS A 15 -1.13 -9.58 -15.95
C HIS A 15 -0.44 -10.92 -15.61
N ALA A 16 -1.22 -12.00 -15.48
CA ALA A 16 -0.74 -13.35 -15.21
C ALA A 16 0.28 -13.40 -14.05
N PHE A 17 -0.14 -12.90 -12.89
CA PHE A 17 0.66 -12.97 -11.66
C PHE A 17 0.72 -14.40 -11.15
N GLU A 18 1.89 -14.78 -10.63
CA GLU A 18 2.10 -16.07 -9.98
C GLU A 18 1.20 -16.23 -8.75
N LYS A 19 0.84 -17.49 -8.44
CA LYS A 19 -0.04 -17.86 -7.33
C LYS A 19 0.68 -18.87 -6.42
N PRO A 20 0.50 -18.80 -5.09
CA PRO A 20 -0.39 -17.89 -4.37
C PRO A 20 0.12 -16.44 -4.33
N ASN A 21 1.44 -16.23 -4.44
CA ASN A 21 2.09 -14.93 -4.34
C ASN A 21 3.05 -14.70 -5.53
N ASP A 22 3.01 -13.51 -6.12
CA ASP A 22 3.96 -13.07 -7.15
C ASP A 22 5.00 -12.15 -6.51
N GLU A 23 6.26 -12.60 -6.48
CA GLU A 23 7.34 -11.88 -5.80
C GLU A 23 7.58 -10.50 -6.44
N ASN A 24 7.51 -10.39 -7.76
CA ASN A 24 7.74 -9.13 -8.46
C ASN A 24 6.62 -8.13 -8.18
N ALA A 25 5.38 -8.60 -8.10
CA ALA A 25 4.25 -7.75 -7.71
C ALA A 25 4.42 -7.19 -6.29
N LEU A 26 4.82 -8.04 -5.34
CA LEU A 26 5.08 -7.62 -3.95
C LEU A 26 6.27 -6.67 -3.88
N ARG A 27 7.35 -6.93 -4.62
CA ARG A 27 8.51 -6.03 -4.67
C ARG A 27 8.19 -4.69 -5.29
N LEU A 28 7.31 -4.64 -6.30
CA LEU A 28 6.79 -3.39 -6.87
C LEU A 28 5.99 -2.61 -5.83
N MET A 29 5.07 -3.26 -5.09
CA MET A 29 4.33 -2.63 -3.99
C MET A 29 5.28 -2.06 -2.92
N ASN A 30 6.30 -2.81 -2.52
CA ASN A 30 7.31 -2.37 -1.55
C ASN A 30 8.13 -1.18 -2.07
N ALA A 31 8.47 -1.17 -3.36
CA ALA A 31 9.17 -0.04 -3.98
C ALA A 31 8.29 1.22 -4.00
N CYS A 32 6.98 1.08 -4.22
CA CYS A 32 6.05 2.20 -4.11
C CYS A 32 5.96 2.73 -2.68
N ALA A 33 5.89 1.83 -1.69
CA ALA A 33 5.88 2.21 -0.28
C ALA A 33 7.19 2.89 0.15
N THR A 34 8.33 2.44 -0.38
CA THR A 34 9.63 3.09 -0.14
C THR A 34 9.64 4.51 -0.68
N SER A 35 9.15 4.72 -1.91
CA SER A 35 9.02 6.07 -2.47
C SER A 35 8.03 6.96 -1.69
N MET A 36 6.97 6.39 -1.10
CA MET A 36 6.09 7.14 -0.19
C MET A 36 6.85 7.64 1.06
N LEU A 37 7.64 6.77 1.70
CA LEU A 37 8.44 7.12 2.88
C LEU A 37 9.49 8.19 2.56
N GLU A 38 10.15 8.10 1.40
CA GLU A 38 11.11 9.09 0.94
C GLU A 38 10.45 10.44 0.63
N LYS A 39 9.26 10.42 0.01
CA LYS A 39 8.56 11.64 -0.41
C LYS A 39 7.89 12.37 0.74
N PHE A 40 7.37 11.64 1.72
CA PHE A 40 6.57 12.16 2.81
C PHE A 40 7.21 11.81 4.16
N PRO A 41 8.12 12.66 4.68
CA PRO A 41 8.89 12.37 5.90
C PRO A 41 8.04 12.30 7.18
N ASP A 42 6.77 12.73 7.09
CA ASP A 42 5.79 12.60 8.17
C ASP A 42 5.28 11.17 8.33
N ILE A 43 5.47 10.32 7.32
CA ILE A 43 5.19 8.89 7.39
C ILE A 43 6.36 8.22 8.12
N VAL A 44 6.10 7.70 9.31
CA VAL A 44 7.12 7.09 10.18
C VAL A 44 7.16 5.58 10.07
N PHE A 45 6.10 4.97 9.52
CA PHE A 45 6.01 3.53 9.38
C PHE A 45 5.12 3.14 8.20
N ALA A 46 5.49 2.07 7.51
CA ALA A 46 4.71 1.47 6.44
C ALA A 46 4.66 -0.06 6.60
N TYR A 47 3.50 -0.65 6.36
CA TYR A 47 3.29 -2.10 6.44
C TYR A 47 2.39 -2.56 5.29
N GLY A 48 2.80 -3.60 4.56
CA GLY A 48 2.08 -4.11 3.40
C GLY A 48 1.79 -5.60 3.51
N VAL A 49 0.63 -6.01 2.98
CA VAL A 49 0.20 -7.41 2.87
C VAL A 49 -0.59 -7.56 1.58
N SER A 50 -0.25 -8.53 0.73
CA SER A 50 -0.91 -8.75 -0.55
C SER A 50 -0.91 -7.48 -1.41
N ASP A 51 -2.08 -6.89 -1.64
CA ASP A 51 -2.39 -5.74 -2.46
C ASP A 51 -2.73 -4.49 -1.64
N GLU A 52 -2.54 -4.54 -0.31
CA GLU A 52 -2.72 -3.38 0.56
C GLU A 52 -1.42 -2.88 1.20
N TYR A 53 -1.42 -1.59 1.52
CA TYR A 53 -0.37 -0.93 2.30
C TYR A 53 -0.95 0.08 3.28
N SER A 54 -0.47 0.03 4.52
CA SER A 54 -0.79 0.96 5.59
C SER A 54 0.39 1.87 5.90
N PHE A 55 0.15 3.17 5.90
CA PHE A 55 1.10 4.23 6.22
C PHE A 55 0.68 4.95 7.49
N VAL A 56 1.57 4.99 8.47
CA VAL A 56 1.36 5.68 9.75
C VAL A 56 2.09 7.02 9.69
N PHE A 57 1.33 8.08 9.91
CA PHE A 57 1.87 9.43 10.06
C PHE A 57 2.16 9.69 11.53
N ARG A 58 3.22 10.46 11.83
CA ARG A 58 3.48 10.91 13.21
C ARG A 58 2.32 11.75 13.75
N GLU A 59 2.09 11.70 15.06
CA GLU A 59 0.95 12.33 15.69
C GLU A 59 0.93 13.85 15.47
N GLU A 60 2.11 14.49 15.50
CA GLU A 60 2.32 15.93 15.36
C GLU A 60 2.36 16.40 13.90
N THR A 61 1.94 15.56 12.95
CA THR A 61 1.92 15.94 11.54
C THR A 61 0.99 17.12 11.29
N GLU A 62 1.49 18.14 10.59
CA GLU A 62 0.71 19.25 10.06
C GLU A 62 0.46 19.09 8.55
N PHE A 63 0.72 17.89 8.02
CA PHE A 63 0.64 17.56 6.61
C PHE A 63 -0.74 17.93 6.05
N TYR A 64 -0.76 18.91 5.14
CA TYR A 64 -1.97 19.51 4.56
C TYR A 64 -3.04 19.89 5.60
N GLN A 65 -2.63 20.45 6.74
CA GLN A 65 -3.54 20.86 7.83
C GLN A 65 -4.42 19.71 8.31
N ARG A 66 -3.91 18.47 8.22
CA ARG A 66 -4.60 17.25 8.64
C ARG A 66 -5.94 17.01 7.94
N ARG A 67 -6.13 17.62 6.77
CA ARG A 67 -7.35 17.47 5.97
C ARG A 67 -7.41 16.06 5.38
N GLU A 68 -8.30 15.24 5.92
CA GLU A 68 -8.47 13.84 5.55
C GLU A 68 -8.48 13.61 4.03
N SER A 69 -9.35 14.33 3.31
CA SER A 69 -9.51 14.19 1.86
C SER A 69 -8.24 14.55 1.07
N LYS A 70 -7.44 15.51 1.55
CA LYS A 70 -6.16 15.89 0.93
C LYS A 70 -5.09 14.84 1.19
N ILE A 71 -4.97 14.39 2.44
CA ILE A 71 -4.01 13.33 2.80
C ILE A 71 -4.30 12.08 1.96
N LEU A 72 -5.56 11.66 1.92
CA LEU A 72 -5.96 10.46 1.20
C LEU A 72 -5.69 10.56 -0.29
N SER A 73 -6.21 11.61 -0.94
CA SER A 73 -6.07 11.77 -2.40
C SER A 73 -4.61 11.87 -2.83
N ILE A 74 -3.74 12.52 -2.04
CA ILE A 74 -2.31 12.64 -2.35
C ILE A 74 -1.60 11.31 -2.17
N CYS A 75 -1.85 10.59 -1.08
CA CYS A 75 -1.24 9.28 -0.85
C CYS A 75 -1.62 8.28 -1.96
N VAL A 76 -2.92 8.19 -2.27
CA VAL A 76 -3.44 7.27 -3.30
C VAL A 76 -2.92 7.64 -4.69
N SER A 77 -3.00 8.92 -5.08
CA SER A 77 -2.54 9.35 -6.41
C SER A 77 -1.03 9.18 -6.59
N TYR A 78 -0.23 9.51 -5.57
CA TYR A 78 1.22 9.32 -5.63
C TYR A 78 1.59 7.84 -5.71
N PHE A 79 1.00 6.99 -4.85
CA PHE A 79 1.24 5.55 -4.88
C PHE A 79 0.88 4.93 -6.23
N THR A 80 -0.29 5.28 -6.77
CA THR A 80 -0.76 4.80 -8.09
C THR A 80 0.21 5.22 -9.21
N SER A 81 0.65 6.48 -9.20
CA SER A 81 1.60 7.00 -10.18
C SER A 81 2.94 6.27 -10.13
N VAL A 82 3.50 6.10 -8.93
CA VAL A 82 4.77 5.39 -8.74
C VAL A 82 4.66 3.93 -9.18
N TYR A 83 3.53 3.27 -8.90
CA TYR A 83 3.29 1.89 -9.34
C TYR A 83 3.34 1.76 -10.86
N GLY A 84 2.65 2.67 -11.58
CA GLY A 84 2.68 2.70 -13.03
C GLY A 84 4.08 3.00 -13.58
N MET A 85 4.78 3.98 -13.00
CA MET A 85 6.13 4.38 -13.44
C MET A 85 7.16 3.27 -13.25
N LYS A 86 7.12 2.57 -12.11
CA LYS A 86 8.07 1.51 -11.77
C LYS A 86 7.71 0.15 -12.37
N TRP A 87 6.54 0.01 -13.01
CA TRP A 87 6.07 -1.28 -13.53
C TRP A 87 7.13 -2.03 -14.36
N LYS A 88 7.78 -1.33 -15.29
CA LYS A 88 8.78 -1.93 -16.19
C LYS A 88 10.08 -2.34 -15.49
N ASP A 89 10.37 -1.78 -14.33
CA ASP A 89 11.54 -2.18 -13.52
C ASP A 89 11.36 -3.59 -12.93
N PHE A 90 10.11 -4.00 -12.66
CA PHE A 90 9.77 -5.30 -12.06
C PHE A 90 9.18 -6.29 -13.07
N PHE A 91 8.56 -5.78 -14.14
CA PHE A 91 7.97 -6.59 -15.20
C PHE A 91 8.47 -6.14 -16.58
N PRO A 92 9.76 -6.32 -16.90
CA PRO A 92 10.35 -5.81 -18.14
C PRO A 92 9.64 -6.33 -19.40
N ASN A 93 9.23 -7.61 -19.37
CA ASN A 93 8.61 -8.31 -20.48
C ASN A 93 7.06 -8.32 -20.44
N LYS A 94 6.42 -7.63 -19.47
CA LYS A 94 4.97 -7.50 -19.43
C LYS A 94 4.59 -6.04 -19.62
N ASP A 95 3.70 -5.75 -20.56
CA ASP A 95 3.10 -4.43 -20.66
C ASP A 95 1.98 -4.26 -19.64
N LEU A 96 1.84 -3.04 -19.14
CA LEU A 96 0.73 -2.67 -18.28
C LEU A 96 -0.52 -2.54 -19.14
N ARG A 97 -1.40 -3.54 -19.08
CA ARG A 97 -2.59 -3.66 -19.95
C ARG A 97 -3.78 -2.85 -19.48
N GLU A 98 -3.88 -2.62 -18.17
CA GLU A 98 -4.87 -1.73 -17.58
C GLU A 98 -4.18 -0.81 -16.57
N PRO A 99 -4.62 0.46 -16.44
CA PRO A 99 -4.06 1.36 -15.44
C PRO A 99 -4.39 0.82 -14.05
N PRO A 100 -3.40 0.70 -13.15
CA PRO A 100 -3.67 0.38 -11.77
C PRO A 100 -4.42 1.55 -11.15
N TYR A 101 -5.30 1.26 -10.20
CA TYR A 101 -5.90 2.27 -9.35
C TYR A 101 -6.11 1.65 -7.98
N PHE A 102 -6.00 2.49 -6.97
CA PHE A 102 -6.08 2.10 -5.59
C PHE A 102 -7.18 2.92 -4.93
N ASP A 103 -7.88 2.29 -3.99
CA ASP A 103 -8.71 3.00 -3.04
C ASP A 103 -7.89 3.24 -1.76
N GLY A 104 -8.41 4.07 -0.88
CA GLY A 104 -7.83 4.16 0.44
C GLY A 104 -8.77 4.76 1.46
N ARG A 105 -8.35 4.67 2.72
CA ARG A 105 -9.05 5.31 3.83
C ARG A 105 -8.07 5.88 4.84
N VAL A 106 -8.53 6.90 5.55
CA VAL A 106 -7.82 7.47 6.70
C VAL A 106 -8.53 7.00 7.96
N VAL A 107 -7.74 6.56 8.93
CA VAL A 107 -8.26 6.21 10.26
C VAL A 107 -7.36 6.91 11.27
N CYS A 108 -7.98 7.65 12.18
CA CYS A 108 -7.28 8.30 13.29
C CYS A 108 -7.33 7.39 14.50
N TYR A 109 -6.17 7.07 15.06
CA TYR A 109 -6.04 6.34 16.31
C TYR A 109 -5.66 7.32 17.43
N PRO A 110 -6.29 7.23 18.62
CA PRO A 110 -6.13 8.23 19.67
C PRO A 110 -4.81 8.13 20.45
N ASN A 111 -4.08 7.02 20.34
CA ASN A 111 -2.77 6.86 20.98
C ASN A 111 -1.92 5.79 20.30
N MET A 112 -0.61 5.83 20.55
CA MET A 112 0.36 4.86 20.01
C MET A 112 0.05 3.41 20.37
N LYS A 113 -0.54 3.15 21.55
CA LYS A 113 -0.93 1.79 21.94
C LYS A 113 -1.95 1.18 20.97
N THR A 114 -2.99 1.95 20.61
CA THR A 114 -3.98 1.49 19.62
C THR A 114 -3.39 1.32 18.22
N ILE A 115 -2.35 2.07 17.86
CA ILE A 115 -1.60 1.86 16.60
C ILE A 115 -0.81 0.54 16.66
N HIS A 116 -0.14 0.26 17.77
CA HIS A 116 0.54 -1.02 17.98
C HIS A 116 -0.45 -2.20 17.91
N ASP A 117 -1.61 -2.09 18.56
CA ASP A 117 -2.65 -3.12 18.52
C ASP A 117 -3.17 -3.32 17.09
N TYR A 118 -3.35 -2.24 16.31
CA TYR A 118 -3.72 -2.32 14.89
C TYR A 118 -2.65 -3.03 14.05
N LEU A 119 -1.37 -2.70 14.24
CA LEU A 119 -0.27 -3.32 13.50
C LEU A 119 -0.11 -4.81 13.88
N ALA A 120 -0.25 -5.14 15.16
CA ALA A 120 -0.26 -6.53 15.63
C ALA A 120 -1.42 -7.32 15.03
N TRP A 121 -2.62 -6.73 14.98
CA TRP A 121 -3.76 -7.34 14.31
C TRP A 121 -3.50 -7.59 12.82
N ARG A 122 -2.92 -6.62 12.09
CA ARG A 122 -2.56 -6.80 10.67
C ARG A 122 -1.52 -7.90 10.46
N GLN A 123 -0.57 -8.05 11.37
CA GLN A 123 0.39 -9.15 11.34
C GLN A 123 -0.28 -10.52 11.53
N VAL A 124 -1.25 -10.63 12.44
CA VAL A 124 -2.03 -11.86 12.64
C VAL A 124 -2.89 -12.17 11.42
N ASP A 125 -3.55 -11.17 10.83
CA ASP A 125 -4.31 -11.33 9.58
C ASP A 125 -3.45 -11.79 8.40
N CYS A 126 -2.17 -11.39 8.35
CA CYS A 126 -1.23 -11.87 7.34
C CYS A 126 -0.86 -13.34 7.58
N LEU A 127 -0.73 -13.77 8.84
CA LEU A 127 -0.36 -15.14 9.20
C LEU A 127 -1.51 -16.13 9.06
N LEU A 128 -2.77 -15.70 9.27
CA LEU A 128 -3.93 -16.58 9.21
C LEU A 128 -4.08 -17.32 7.85
N PRO A 129 -3.93 -16.67 6.67
CA PRO A 129 -3.94 -17.35 5.37
C PRO A 129 -2.80 -18.36 5.17
N PHE A 130 -1.64 -18.19 5.82
CA PHE A 130 -0.49 -19.10 5.71
C PHE A 130 -0.64 -20.36 6.57
N ILE A 131 -1.46 -20.32 7.63
CA ILE A 131 -1.68 -21.46 8.53
C ILE A 131 -2.75 -22.42 7.99
N TRP A 132 -3.64 -21.93 7.11
CA TRP A 132 -4.80 -22.69 6.59
C TRP A 132 -4.69 -23.07 5.10
N GLN A 133 -3.50 -23.05 4.51
CA GLN A 133 -3.19 -23.63 3.18
C GLN A 133 -2.32 -24.87 3.33
#